data_AF-A0AAW0SUY2-F1
#
_entry.id   AF-A0AAW0SUY2-F1
#
_cell.length_a   1.000
_cell.length_b   1.000
_cell.length_c   1.000
_cell.angle_alpha   90.00
_cell.angle_beta   90.00
_cell.angle_gamma   90.00
#
_symmetry.space_group_name_H-M   'P 1'
#
loop_
_entity.id
_entity.type
_entity.pdbx_description
1 polymer ?
#
loop_
_entity_poly.entity_id
_entity_poly.type
_entity_poly.pdbx_seq_one_letter_code
_entity_poly.pdbx_strand_id
1 'polypeptide(L)'
;MYASPARSRRYHHGATTTITTTTPTTVSTATSTPRTNRTATVGRFLFSMVRIANTGCVADGSSGTCYTATECRQRGGTSIGSCARGFGVCCYKEITCGDTTMTNCTYLVSPGYPSTYSDALTCTMTVSRSPDVCQLRLDFETFETFPPDQFGEHPHHVSVSCFTPHTTS
;
A
#
# COMPACT_ATOMS: atom_id res chain seq x y z
N MET A 1 0.90 -29.96 49.18
CA MET A 1 0.16 -30.62 48.09
C MET A 1 0.77 -30.16 46.77
N TYR A 2 1.37 -31.13 46.07
CA TYR A 2 1.75 -31.22 44.66
C TYR A 2 2.12 -29.98 43.83
N ALA A 3 3.34 -30.04 43.28
CA ALA A 3 3.81 -29.25 42.15
C ALA A 3 3.49 -29.94 40.80
N SER A 4 3.42 -29.08 39.76
CA SER A 4 3.59 -29.34 38.31
C SER A 4 2.37 -29.82 37.47
N PRO A 5 2.35 -29.61 36.12
CA PRO A 5 3.27 -28.85 35.26
C PRO A 5 2.62 -27.90 34.20
N ALA A 6 3.47 -27.09 33.57
CA ALA A 6 3.22 -26.34 32.34
C ALA A 6 2.93 -27.27 31.13
N ARG A 7 1.96 -26.89 30.28
CA ARG A 7 1.59 -27.63 29.06
C ARG A 7 2.05 -26.88 27.81
N SER A 8 3.10 -27.40 27.17
CA SER A 8 3.52 -27.00 25.83
C SER A 8 2.43 -27.37 24.80
N ARG A 9 2.01 -26.46 23.92
CA ARG A 9 1.29 -26.82 22.70
C ARG A 9 2.26 -26.77 21.52
N ARG A 10 2.69 -27.95 21.08
CA ARG A 10 3.27 -28.16 19.76
C ARG A 10 2.15 -27.98 18.73
N TYR A 11 2.34 -27.13 17.74
CA TYR A 11 1.56 -27.22 16.49
C TYR A 11 2.39 -28.00 15.48
N HIS A 12 1.78 -29.04 14.95
CA HIS A 12 2.36 -30.00 14.02
C HIS A 12 2.52 -29.38 12.63
N HIS A 13 3.71 -29.53 12.05
CA HIS A 13 3.90 -29.55 10.60
C HIS A 13 3.34 -30.87 10.05
N GLY A 14 2.48 -30.80 9.03
CA GLY A 14 1.91 -31.98 8.35
C GLY A 14 1.17 -31.56 7.09
N ALA A 15 1.47 -32.24 5.99
CA ALA A 15 1.37 -31.75 4.62
C ALA A 15 0.10 -32.20 3.84
N THR A 16 -0.20 -31.43 2.80
CA THR A 16 -0.71 -31.79 1.44
C THR A 16 -1.97 -32.63 1.27
N THR A 17 -2.94 -32.13 0.48
CA THR A 17 -3.61 -32.91 -0.58
C THR A 17 -4.11 -31.99 -1.71
N THR A 18 -3.77 -32.36 -2.95
CA THR A 18 -4.14 -31.70 -4.22
C THR A 18 -5.17 -32.57 -4.94
N ILE A 19 -6.14 -31.98 -5.64
CA ILE A 19 -6.94 -32.70 -6.66
C ILE A 19 -7.05 -31.84 -7.93
N THR A 20 -6.69 -32.48 -9.05
CA THR A 20 -6.59 -31.98 -10.43
C THR A 20 -7.83 -32.37 -11.24
N THR A 21 -8.14 -31.64 -12.30
CA THR A 21 -8.95 -32.16 -13.43
C THR A 21 -8.35 -31.72 -14.76
N THR A 22 -8.16 -32.70 -15.64
CA THR A 22 -7.47 -32.65 -16.94
C THR A 22 -8.45 -32.58 -18.10
N THR A 23 -8.01 -32.11 -19.27
CA THR A 23 -8.21 -32.80 -20.58
C THR A 23 -7.25 -32.21 -21.63
N PRO A 24 -6.91 -32.96 -22.71
CA PRO A 24 -5.59 -33.00 -23.33
C PRO A 24 -5.52 -32.30 -24.70
N THR A 25 -4.33 -31.95 -25.20
CA THR A 25 -3.80 -32.45 -26.50
C THR A 25 -2.39 -31.95 -26.88
N THR A 26 -1.61 -32.92 -27.36
CA THR A 26 -0.53 -32.94 -28.37
C THR A 26 0.82 -32.22 -28.14
N VAL A 27 1.83 -33.07 -27.93
CA VAL A 27 3.27 -32.85 -28.04
C VAL A 27 3.70 -32.62 -29.49
N SER A 28 4.62 -31.70 -29.73
CA SER A 28 5.48 -31.70 -30.93
C SER A 28 6.88 -31.20 -30.58
N THR A 29 7.83 -32.11 -30.70
CA THR A 29 9.28 -31.95 -30.59
C THR A 29 9.87 -31.45 -31.90
N ALA A 30 10.72 -30.42 -31.87
CA ALA A 30 11.71 -30.13 -32.92
C ALA A 30 12.87 -29.32 -32.30
N THR A 31 14.00 -29.97 -32.00
CA THR A 31 15.24 -29.99 -32.81
C THR A 31 16.00 -28.66 -32.76
N SER A 32 17.08 -28.68 -31.99
CA SER A 32 18.12 -27.66 -31.95
C SER A 32 18.77 -27.46 -33.33
N THR A 33 18.88 -26.21 -33.77
CA THR A 33 19.84 -25.79 -34.79
C THR A 33 20.72 -24.66 -34.24
N PRO A 34 22.05 -24.70 -34.45
CA PRO A 34 22.98 -23.71 -33.90
C PRO A 34 23.26 -22.56 -34.89
N ARG A 35 23.80 -21.47 -34.33
CA ARG A 35 24.29 -20.20 -34.95
C ARG A 35 23.21 -19.11 -35.04
N THR A 36 23.40 -17.96 -34.41
CA THR A 36 24.46 -17.03 -34.80
C THR A 36 25.14 -16.41 -33.58
N ASN A 37 26.47 -16.47 -33.61
CA ASN A 37 27.38 -15.81 -32.71
C ASN A 37 27.20 -14.28 -32.85
N ARG A 38 26.24 -13.69 -32.14
CA ARG A 38 26.33 -12.28 -31.79
C ARG A 38 27.24 -12.24 -30.58
N THR A 39 28.48 -11.82 -30.80
CA THR A 39 29.32 -11.21 -29.78
C THR A 39 28.54 -10.03 -29.20
N ALA A 40 27.62 -10.33 -28.28
CA ALA A 40 27.10 -9.35 -27.36
C ALA A 40 28.27 -9.04 -26.45
N THR A 41 28.99 -7.97 -26.79
CA THR A 41 29.86 -7.28 -25.85
C THR A 41 29.03 -7.13 -24.59
N VAL A 42 29.31 -7.97 -23.58
CA VAL A 42 28.71 -7.84 -22.25
C VAL A 42 29.33 -6.58 -21.69
N GLY A 43 28.78 -5.44 -22.12
CA GLY A 43 28.99 -4.17 -21.49
C GLY A 43 28.63 -4.40 -20.04
N ARG A 44 29.60 -4.20 -19.15
CA ARG A 44 29.38 -4.22 -17.72
C ARG A 44 28.47 -3.04 -17.40
N PHE A 45 27.16 -3.22 -17.61
CA PHE A 45 26.15 -2.31 -17.11
C PHE A 45 26.17 -2.46 -15.59
N LEU A 46 26.85 -1.52 -14.94
CA LEU A 46 26.73 -1.33 -13.50
C LEU A 46 25.31 -0.82 -13.25
N PHE A 47 24.34 -1.73 -13.14
CA PHE A 47 23.02 -1.39 -12.64
C PHE A 47 23.16 -1.09 -11.15
N SER A 48 23.50 0.16 -10.82
CA SER A 48 23.42 0.63 -9.44
C SER A 48 21.94 0.68 -9.07
N MET A 49 21.51 -0.29 -8.25
CA MET A 49 20.16 -0.29 -7.71
C MET A 49 20.08 0.81 -6.65
N VAL A 50 19.56 1.97 -7.03
CA VAL A 50 19.25 3.06 -6.09
C VAL A 50 18.12 2.56 -5.19
N ARG A 51 18.45 2.26 -3.93
CA ARG A 51 17.43 2.01 -2.91
C ARG A 51 16.89 3.34 -2.45
N ILE A 52 15.68 3.68 -2.91
CA ILE A 52 14.94 4.82 -2.37
C ILE A 52 14.54 4.43 -0.95
N ALA A 53 15.07 5.13 0.05
CA ALA A 53 14.49 5.07 1.39
C ALA A 53 13.12 5.76 1.29
N ASN A 54 12.04 5.00 1.51
CA ASN A 54 10.65 5.47 1.41
C ASN A 54 10.38 6.57 2.45
N THR A 55 10.85 7.77 2.15
CA THR A 55 10.89 8.94 3.02
C THR A 55 9.79 9.91 2.63
N GLY A 56 9.33 10.71 3.60
CA GLY A 56 8.34 11.75 3.33
C GLY A 56 8.86 12.77 2.32
N CYS A 57 7.99 13.26 1.45
CA CYS A 57 8.25 14.32 0.50
C CYS A 57 7.03 15.27 0.45
N VAL A 58 7.24 16.49 -0.05
CA VAL A 58 6.18 17.49 -0.25
C VAL A 58 6.30 18.02 -1.67
N ALA A 59 5.20 18.03 -2.41
CA ALA A 59 5.12 18.59 -3.75
C ALA A 59 3.71 19.13 -4.00
N ASP A 60 3.59 20.23 -4.76
CA ASP A 60 2.31 20.89 -5.08
C ASP A 60 1.41 21.19 -3.86
N GLY A 61 2.04 21.43 -2.69
CA GLY A 61 1.32 21.71 -1.43
C GLY A 61 0.78 20.47 -0.71
N SER A 62 0.97 19.27 -1.28
CA SER A 62 0.55 18.00 -0.69
C SER A 62 1.74 17.19 -0.19
N SER A 63 1.53 16.44 0.89
CA SER A 63 2.53 15.49 1.39
C SER A 63 2.45 14.17 0.64
N GLY A 64 3.55 13.43 0.60
CA GLY A 64 3.59 12.11 -0.02
C GLY A 64 4.76 11.28 0.49
N THR A 65 4.89 10.08 -0.08
CA THR A 65 6.04 9.21 0.17
C THR A 65 6.85 9.04 -1.10
N CYS A 66 8.17 9.17 -1.00
CA CYS A 66 9.08 9.00 -2.11
C CYS A 66 9.17 7.52 -2.50
N TYR A 67 8.72 7.19 -3.72
CA TYR A 67 8.76 5.84 -4.28
C TYR A 67 9.34 5.85 -5.70
N THR A 68 9.64 4.68 -6.25
CA THR A 68 9.79 4.57 -7.70
C THR A 68 8.45 4.84 -8.39
N ALA A 69 8.48 5.29 -9.65
CA ALA A 69 7.26 5.52 -10.42
C ALA A 69 6.38 4.26 -10.59
N THR A 70 7.00 3.08 -10.58
CA THR A 70 6.28 1.79 -10.68
C THR A 70 5.63 1.42 -9.36
N GLU A 71 6.34 1.54 -8.24
CA GLU A 71 5.79 1.27 -6.90
C GLU A 71 4.64 2.22 -6.56
N CYS A 72 4.76 3.50 -6.91
CA CYS A 72 3.68 4.47 -6.69
C CYS A 72 2.39 4.03 -7.41
N ARG A 73 2.51 3.63 -8.68
CA ARG A 73 1.38 3.10 -9.47
C ARG A 73 0.82 1.79 -8.91
N GLN A 74 1.69 0.86 -8.50
CA GLN A 74 1.26 -0.42 -7.93
C GLN A 74 0.52 -0.26 -6.59
N ARG A 75 0.83 0.79 -5.84
CA ARG A 75 0.12 1.16 -4.61
C ARG A 75 -1.16 1.96 -4.88
N GLY A 76 -1.47 2.25 -6.15
CA GLY A 76 -2.61 3.05 -6.56
C GLY A 76 -2.51 4.50 -6.11
N GLY A 77 -1.30 5.06 -6.10
CA GLY A 77 -1.05 6.48 -5.88
C GLY A 77 -0.71 7.22 -7.18
N THR A 78 -0.62 8.54 -7.07
CA THR A 78 -0.36 9.48 -8.16
C THR A 78 0.95 10.22 -7.91
N SER A 79 1.71 10.48 -8.98
CA SER A 79 2.91 11.31 -8.88
C SER A 79 2.52 12.79 -8.81
N ILE A 80 2.88 13.45 -7.71
CA ILE A 80 2.68 14.90 -7.49
C ILE A 80 3.99 15.69 -7.59
N GLY A 81 5.11 15.01 -7.80
CA GLY A 81 6.42 15.64 -7.95
C GLY A 81 7.55 14.64 -8.06
N SER A 82 8.78 15.13 -8.11
CA SER A 82 9.99 14.31 -8.09
C SER A 82 10.67 14.32 -6.73
N CYS A 83 11.30 13.21 -6.34
CA CYS A 83 12.08 13.09 -5.10
C CYS A 83 13.39 12.31 -5.36
N ALA A 84 14.23 12.13 -4.33
CA ALA A 84 15.50 11.43 -4.43
C ALA A 84 16.37 11.90 -5.62
N ARG A 85 16.50 13.23 -5.81
CA ARG A 85 17.27 13.85 -6.92
C ARG A 85 16.80 13.40 -8.32
N GLY A 86 15.52 13.07 -8.47
CA GLY A 86 14.92 12.69 -9.74
C GLY A 86 14.88 11.18 -9.99
N PHE A 87 15.38 10.35 -9.08
CA PHE A 87 15.27 8.89 -9.19
C PHE A 87 13.90 8.37 -8.75
N GLY A 88 13.13 9.16 -8.00
CA GLY A 88 11.81 8.80 -7.48
C GLY A 88 10.75 9.85 -7.78
N VAL A 89 9.51 9.46 -7.50
CA VAL A 89 8.33 10.34 -7.53
C VAL A 89 7.82 10.55 -6.12
N CYS A 90 7.38 11.77 -5.82
CA CYS A 90 6.60 12.04 -4.63
C CYS A 90 5.20 11.47 -4.86
N CYS A 91 4.89 10.37 -4.18
CA CYS A 91 3.66 9.62 -4.38
C CYS A 91 2.59 10.10 -3.42
N TYR A 92 1.53 10.66 -3.98
CA TYR A 92 0.30 10.99 -3.29
C TYR A 92 -0.63 9.79 -3.31
N LYS A 93 -1.18 9.41 -2.16
CA LYS A 93 -2.14 8.32 -2.05
C LYS A 93 -3.30 8.78 -1.20
N GLU A 94 -4.51 8.58 -1.71
CA GLU A 94 -5.75 8.75 -0.96
C GLU A 94 -6.57 7.46 -0.96
N ILE A 95 -7.44 7.30 0.03
CA ILE A 95 -8.46 6.26 0.11
C ILE A 95 -9.79 6.86 0.60
N THR A 96 -10.90 6.22 0.27
CA THR A 96 -12.23 6.65 0.69
C THR A 96 -13.02 5.52 1.37
N CYS A 97 -14.32 5.72 1.62
CA CYS A 97 -15.15 4.75 2.33
C CYS A 97 -15.10 3.36 1.68
N GLY A 98 -14.92 2.33 2.51
CA GLY A 98 -14.80 0.93 2.09
C GLY A 98 -13.37 0.48 1.80
N ASP A 99 -12.43 1.42 1.64
CA ASP A 99 -11.06 1.10 1.32
C ASP A 99 -10.22 0.71 2.54
N THR A 100 -9.11 0.02 2.25
CA THR A 100 -8.08 -0.32 3.22
C THR A 100 -6.72 0.15 2.73
N THR A 101 -5.92 0.72 3.63
CA THR A 101 -4.52 1.06 3.36
C THR A 101 -3.58 0.48 4.41
N MET A 102 -2.37 0.14 3.99
CA MET A 102 -1.22 -0.14 4.85
C MET A 102 -0.04 0.79 4.49
N THR A 103 -0.26 1.77 3.60
CA THR A 103 0.79 2.63 3.07
C THR A 103 0.93 3.88 3.93
N ASN A 104 2.18 4.26 4.19
CA ASN A 104 2.51 5.48 4.93
C ASN A 104 2.10 6.72 4.14
N CYS A 105 1.68 7.74 4.87
CA CYS A 105 1.20 9.00 4.37
C CYS A 105 0.05 8.84 3.36
N THR A 106 -0.94 7.99 3.70
CA THR A 106 -2.19 7.89 2.95
C THR A 106 -3.17 8.93 3.47
N TYR A 107 -3.79 9.68 2.57
CA TYR A 107 -4.90 10.59 2.82
C TYR A 107 -6.22 9.84 2.92
N LEU A 108 -6.88 9.95 4.07
CA LEU A 108 -8.25 9.49 4.27
C LEU A 108 -9.19 10.59 3.77
N VAL A 109 -10.11 10.36 2.84
CA VAL A 109 -10.99 11.42 2.30
C VAL A 109 -12.44 10.99 2.19
N SER A 110 -13.37 11.87 2.58
CA SER A 110 -14.80 11.63 2.38
C SER A 110 -15.13 11.47 0.89
N PRO A 111 -16.16 10.70 0.52
CA PRO A 111 -16.53 10.51 -0.88
C PRO A 111 -16.82 11.86 -1.54
N GLY A 112 -16.26 12.10 -2.73
CA GLY A 112 -16.46 13.35 -3.45
C GLY A 112 -15.73 14.57 -2.89
N TYR A 113 -14.84 14.41 -1.90
CA TYR A 113 -13.94 15.47 -1.45
C TYR A 113 -13.25 16.14 -2.66
N PRO A 114 -13.13 17.48 -2.73
CA PRO A 114 -13.42 18.47 -1.68
C PRO A 114 -14.89 18.91 -1.56
N SER A 115 -15.81 18.32 -2.32
CA SER A 115 -17.24 18.66 -2.25
C SER A 115 -17.91 18.10 -1.00
N THR A 116 -19.09 18.62 -0.68
CA THR A 116 -19.98 18.11 0.38
C THR A 116 -20.44 16.69 0.08
N TYR A 117 -20.47 15.83 1.09
CA TYR A 117 -21.00 14.46 0.97
C TYR A 117 -22.25 14.31 1.84
N SER A 118 -23.44 14.18 1.24
CA SER A 118 -24.75 14.21 1.91
C SER A 118 -25.32 12.88 2.35
N ASP A 119 -24.72 11.77 1.95
CA ASP A 119 -25.31 10.48 2.27
C ASP A 119 -25.03 10.19 3.75
N ALA A 120 -26.11 10.01 4.53
CA ALA A 120 -26.09 9.60 5.93
C ALA A 120 -25.65 8.13 6.10
N LEU A 121 -24.55 7.76 5.44
CA LEU A 121 -23.95 6.44 5.47
C LEU A 121 -22.80 6.42 6.47
N THR A 122 -22.74 5.37 7.28
CA THR A 122 -21.55 5.02 8.03
C THR A 122 -20.39 4.82 7.05
N CYS A 123 -19.43 5.76 7.05
CA CYS A 123 -18.21 5.65 6.27
C CYS A 123 -17.11 4.99 7.11
N THR A 124 -16.70 3.78 6.70
CA THR A 124 -15.59 3.07 7.34
C THR A 124 -14.38 3.06 6.41
N MET A 125 -13.23 3.49 6.91
CA MET A 125 -11.93 3.35 6.24
C MET A 125 -11.00 2.56 7.16
N THR A 126 -10.24 1.62 6.61
CA THR A 126 -9.39 0.74 7.43
C THR A 126 -7.92 1.06 7.22
N VAL A 127 -7.21 1.39 8.30
CA VAL A 127 -5.74 1.51 8.30
C VAL A 127 -5.15 0.27 8.94
N SER A 128 -4.52 -0.58 8.12
CA SER A 128 -3.81 -1.77 8.57
C SER A 128 -2.42 -1.38 9.08
N ARG A 129 -2.13 -1.70 10.34
CA ARG A 129 -0.83 -1.47 10.97
C ARG A 129 0.18 -2.51 10.48
N SER A 130 1.31 -2.07 9.96
CA SER A 130 2.44 -2.97 9.66
C SER A 130 3.12 -3.44 10.97
N PRO A 131 3.67 -4.66 11.05
CA PRO A 131 4.23 -5.21 12.30
C PRO A 131 5.36 -4.39 12.95
N ASP A 132 6.08 -3.61 12.15
CA ASP A 132 7.18 -2.72 12.51
C ASP A 132 6.72 -1.33 13.00
N VAL A 133 5.42 -1.05 12.97
CA VAL A 133 4.82 0.23 13.36
C VAL A 133 4.20 0.13 14.74
N CYS A 134 4.62 0.97 15.68
CA CYS A 134 4.15 0.91 17.07
C CYS A 134 2.96 1.84 17.35
N GLN A 135 2.85 2.94 16.61
CA GLN A 135 1.80 3.92 16.80
C GLN A 135 1.28 4.43 15.46
N LEU A 136 -0.04 4.58 15.39
CA LEU A 136 -0.69 5.33 14.33
C LEU A 136 -0.92 6.79 14.76
N ARG A 137 -0.51 7.78 13.97
CA ARG A 137 -0.78 9.21 14.17
C ARG A 137 -1.70 9.74 13.07
N LEU A 138 -2.86 10.28 13.45
CA LEU A 138 -3.78 10.92 12.50
C LEU A 138 -3.62 12.43 12.60
N ASP A 139 -3.26 13.06 11.50
CA ASP A 139 -3.15 14.51 11.37
C ASP A 139 -4.26 15.04 10.47
N PHE A 140 -5.17 15.85 11.01
CA PHE A 140 -6.30 16.41 10.26
C PHE A 140 -5.89 17.68 9.52
N GLU A 141 -5.85 17.65 8.18
CA GLU A 141 -5.59 18.85 7.36
C GLU A 141 -6.86 19.72 7.19
N THR A 142 -8.04 19.11 7.08
CA THR A 142 -9.33 19.82 6.96
C THR A 142 -10.42 18.98 7.59
N PHE A 143 -11.18 19.51 8.54
CA PHE A 143 -12.27 18.78 9.21
C PHE A 143 -13.47 19.70 9.43
N GLU A 144 -14.61 19.38 8.80
CA GLU A 144 -15.82 20.19 8.85
C GLU A 144 -17.06 19.30 8.96
N THR A 145 -17.66 19.23 10.14
CA THR A 145 -18.90 18.47 10.34
C THR A 145 -20.05 19.42 10.63
N PHE A 146 -21.24 19.08 10.13
CA PHE A 146 -22.45 19.83 10.49
C PHE A 146 -22.73 19.63 11.98
N PRO A 147 -23.21 20.68 12.68
CA PRO A 147 -23.65 20.56 14.06
C PRO A 147 -24.84 19.60 14.15
N PRO A 148 -25.04 18.94 15.31
CA PRO A 148 -26.23 18.15 15.53
C PRO A 148 -27.45 19.06 15.46
N ASP A 149 -28.38 18.75 14.55
CA ASP A 149 -29.66 19.43 14.42
C ASP A 149 -30.80 18.48 14.79
N GLN A 150 -32.02 19.02 14.85
CA GLN A 150 -33.21 18.28 15.27
C GLN A 150 -33.72 17.30 14.20
N PHE A 151 -33.14 17.36 12.99
CA PHE A 151 -33.59 16.58 11.83
C PHE A 151 -32.59 15.49 11.40
N GLY A 152 -31.35 15.51 11.89
CA GLY A 152 -30.44 14.37 11.86
C GLY A 152 -29.86 14.01 10.49
N GLU A 153 -29.95 14.90 9.49
CA GLU A 153 -29.64 14.53 8.09
C GLU A 153 -28.97 15.67 7.31
N HIS A 154 -27.64 15.78 7.41
CA HIS A 154 -26.85 16.80 6.70
C HIS A 154 -25.45 16.30 6.26
N PRO A 155 -24.88 16.91 5.19
CA PRO A 155 -23.65 16.43 4.56
C PRO A 155 -22.41 16.46 5.42
N HIS A 156 -21.79 15.33 5.67
CA HIS A 156 -20.54 15.25 6.43
C HIS A 156 -19.34 15.56 5.53
N HIS A 157 -18.51 16.57 5.85
CA HIS A 157 -17.13 16.60 5.37
C HIS A 157 -16.24 15.94 6.41
N VAL A 158 -15.40 14.99 5.97
CA VAL A 158 -14.55 14.26 6.90
C VAL A 158 -13.11 14.27 6.40
N SER A 159 -12.30 14.96 7.21
CA SER A 159 -10.88 14.78 7.49
C SER A 159 -10.00 14.16 6.43
N VAL A 160 -9.26 15.01 5.71
CA VAL A 160 -7.99 14.66 5.07
C VAL A 160 -6.98 14.32 6.17
N SER A 161 -6.70 13.03 6.37
CA SER A 161 -5.70 12.60 7.36
C SER A 161 -4.51 11.92 6.72
N CYS A 162 -3.31 12.46 6.91
CA CYS A 162 -2.07 11.79 6.54
C CYS A 162 -1.58 10.94 7.72
N PHE A 163 -1.46 9.63 7.55
CA PHE A 163 -0.91 8.76 8.59
C PHE A 163 0.61 8.59 8.45
N THR A 164 1.39 9.02 9.44
CA THR A 164 2.84 8.75 9.49
C THR A 164 3.16 7.67 10.53
N PRO A 165 3.72 6.50 10.16
CA PRO A 165 4.14 5.54 11.17
C PRO A 165 5.35 6.02 11.94
N HIS A 166 5.29 5.83 13.25
CA HIS A 166 6.46 5.89 14.09
C HIS A 166 6.95 4.46 14.37
N THR A 167 8.12 4.12 13.84
CA THR A 167 8.85 2.90 14.20
C THR A 167 9.61 3.15 15.50
N THR A 168 9.41 2.34 16.54
CA THR A 168 10.31 2.39 17.71
C THR A 168 11.55 1.55 17.41
N SER A 169 12.74 2.16 17.56
CA SER A 169 14.00 1.43 17.62
C SER A 169 14.18 0.74 18.97
#